data_AF-A0A5C8U014-F1
#
_entry.id   AF-A0A5C8U014-F1
#
_cell.length_a   1.000
_cell.length_b   1.000
_cell.length_c   1.000
_cell.angle_alpha   90.00
_cell.angle_beta   90.00
_cell.angle_gamma   90.00
#
_symmetry.space_group_name_H-M   'P 1'
#
loop_
_entity.id
_entity.type
_entity.pdbx_description
1 polymer ?
#
loop_
_entity_poly.entity_id
_entity_poly.type
_entity_poly.pdbx_seq_one_letter_code
_entity_poly.pdbx_strand_id
1 'polypeptide(L)' 'MTQAPIGARRRRFVLETPLDEPDGFGGHLRRYVAGPVLWGSIARVGADERTRNGRSESVATHRVGLRWRPGV' A
#
# COMPACT_ATOMS: atom_id res chain seq x y z
N MET A 1 -17.45 -13.99 -7.33
CA MET A 1 -16.28 -13.76 -6.45
C MET A 1 -15.21 -14.76 -6.83
N THR A 2 -14.14 -14.35 -7.50
CA THR A 2 -13.09 -15.27 -7.96
C THR A 2 -12.22 -15.68 -6.76
N GLN A 3 -12.27 -16.96 -6.38
CA GLN A 3 -11.46 -17.49 -5.28
C GLN A 3 -9.98 -17.47 -5.67
N ALA A 4 -9.13 -16.89 -4.82
CA ALA A 4 -7.69 -16.89 -5.05
C ALA A 4 -7.13 -18.32 -4.96
N PRO A 5 -6.16 -18.70 -5.82
CA PRO A 5 -5.58 -20.04 -5.80
C PRO A 5 -4.89 -20.35 -4.46
N ILE A 6 -4.82 -21.63 -4.12
CA ILE A 6 -4.13 -22.12 -2.92
C ILE A 6 -2.67 -21.63 -2.97
N GLY A 7 -2.22 -20.97 -1.89
CA GLY A 7 -0.87 -20.40 -1.81
C GLY A 7 -0.70 -18.98 -2.38
N ALA A 8 -1.77 -18.36 -2.92
CA ALA A 8 -1.70 -16.97 -3.40
C ALA A 8 -1.27 -15.97 -2.32
N ARG A 9 -1.57 -16.25 -1.05
CA ARG A 9 -1.25 -15.41 0.12
C ARG A 9 0.03 -15.83 0.85
N ARG A 10 1.09 -16.16 0.11
CA ARG A 10 2.37 -16.63 0.66
C ARG A 10 3.40 -15.54 0.98
N ARG A 11 3.00 -14.26 0.94
CA ARG A 11 3.90 -13.13 1.24
C ARG A 11 3.44 -12.40 2.48
N ARG A 12 4.39 -12.08 3.37
CA ARG A 12 4.18 -11.19 4.50
C ARG A 12 4.43 -9.75 4.06
N PHE A 13 3.53 -8.86 4.46
CA PHE A 13 3.62 -7.42 4.28
C PHE A 13 3.58 -6.78 5.66
N VAL A 14 4.35 -5.71 5.85
CA VAL A 14 4.17 -4.79 6.96
C VAL A 14 3.26 -3.68 6.45
N LEU A 15 2.11 -3.47 7.09
CA LEU A 15 1.29 -2.30 6.81
C LEU A 15 1.78 -1.15 7.68
N GLU A 16 2.47 -0.19 7.06
CA GLU A 16 2.91 1.00 7.76
C GLU A 16 1.72 1.87 8.14
N THR A 17 1.78 2.47 9.34
CA THR A 17 0.73 3.36 9.85
C THR A 17 1.27 4.79 9.93
N PRO A 18 0.54 5.79 9.41
CA PRO A 18 0.96 7.18 9.54
C PRO A 18 0.83 7.64 10.99
N LEU A 19 1.83 8.37 11.45
CA LEU A 19 1.84 9.07 12.72
C LEU A 19 2.15 10.55 12.44
N ASP A 20 1.18 11.39 12.76
CA ASP A 20 1.23 12.83 12.53
C ASP A 20 1.58 13.57 13.81
N GLU A 21 2.58 14.44 13.72
CA GLU A 21 3.00 15.34 14.79
C GLU A 21 2.89 16.78 14.29
N PRO A 22 2.24 17.70 15.02
CA PRO A 22 2.20 19.12 14.63
C PRO A 22 3.61 19.69 14.54
N ASP A 23 3.89 20.46 13.49
CA ASP A 23 5.21 21.06 13.26
C ASP A 23 5.42 22.39 14.02
N GLY A 24 4.37 22.91 14.67
CA GLY A 24 4.39 24.20 15.37
C GLY A 24 4.21 25.44 14.48
N PHE A 25 4.11 25.27 13.15
CA PHE A 25 3.94 26.33 12.15
C PHE A 25 2.61 26.23 11.37
N GLY A 26 1.72 25.33 11.79
CA GLY A 26 0.42 25.11 11.17
C GLY A 26 0.41 23.97 10.14
N GLY A 27 1.50 23.21 10.03
CA GLY A 27 1.59 21.97 9.27
C GLY A 27 1.74 20.74 10.17
N HIS A 28 2.03 19.61 9.53
CA HIS A 28 2.20 18.32 10.18
C HIS A 28 3.42 17.58 9.64
N LEU A 29 4.22 17.03 10.54
CA LEU A 29 5.23 16.04 10.24
C LEU A 29 4.57 14.65 10.26
N ARG A 30 4.52 13.99 9.11
CA ARG A 30 4.03 12.61 8.97
C ARG A 30 5.19 11.65 8.89
N ARG A 31 5.29 10.73 9.87
CA ARG A 31 6.17 9.55 9.79
C ARG A 31 5.34 8.30 9.58
N TYR A 32 5.95 7.28 8.99
CA TYR A 32 5.35 5.97 8.82
C TYR A 32 6.07 4.97 9.72
N VAL A 33 5.33 4.37 10.63
CA VAL A 33 5.87 3.37 11.56
C VAL A 33 5.37 1.99 11.17
N ALA A 34 6.19 0.97 11.43
CA ALA A 34 5.80 -0.41 11.19
C ALA A 34 4.53 -0.76 11.99
N GLY A 35 3.45 -1.05 11.27
CA GLY A 35 2.19 -1.50 11.86
C GLY A 35 2.04 -3.03 11.77
N PRO A 36 0.81 -3.54 11.57
CA PRO A 36 0.56 -4.97 11.62
C PRO A 36 1.22 -5.72 10.45
N VAL A 37 1.65 -6.95 10.73
CA VAL A 37 2.16 -7.88 9.72
C VAL A 37 1.01 -8.72 9.15
N LEU A 38 0.81 -8.66 7.84
CA LEU A 38 -0.30 -9.26 7.14
C LEU A 38 0.17 -10.23 6.05
N TRP A 39 -0.54 -11.35 5.91
CA TRP A 39 -0.37 -12.23 4.76
C TRP A 39 -1.22 -11.74 3.60
N GLY A 40 -0.61 -11.69 2.41
CA GLY A 40 -1.26 -11.18 1.21
C GLY A 40 -0.72 -11.78 -0.07
N SER A 41 -1.41 -11.44 -1.16
CA SER A 41 -0.96 -11.68 -2.53
C SER A 41 -0.50 -10.37 -3.16
N ILE A 42 0.42 -10.44 -4.09
CA ILE A 42 0.78 -9.31 -4.95
C ILE A 42 0.93 -9.82 -6.38
N ALA A 43 0.31 -9.11 -7.32
CA ALA A 43 0.42 -9.35 -8.74
C ALA A 43 0.82 -8.06 -9.43
N ARG A 44 1.64 -8.13 -10.50
CA ARG A 44 1.86 -6.96 -11.35
C ARG A 44 0.58 -6.63 -12.10
N VAL A 45 0.29 -5.36 -12.26
CA VAL A 45 -0.67 -4.88 -13.25
C VAL A 45 0.14 -4.13 -14.31
N GLY A 46 -0.23 -4.27 -15.59
CA GLY A 46 0.48 -3.60 -16.68
C GLY A 46 0.53 -2.10 -16.41
N ALA A 47 1.74 -1.53 -16.39
CA ALA A 47 1.92 -0.11 -16.21
C ALA A 47 1.58 0.58 -17.52
N ASP A 48 0.58 1.45 -17.52
CA ASP A 48 0.32 2.36 -18.64
C ASP A 48 1.01 3.69 -18.33
N GLU A 49 1.88 4.13 -19.23
CA GLU A 49 2.70 5.32 -19.04
C GLU A 49 1.86 6.56 -19.33
N ARG A 50 1.40 7.26 -18.28
CA ARG A 50 0.71 8.55 -18.43
C ARG A 50 1.51 9.69 -17.81
N THR A 51 1.94 10.59 -18.68
CA THR A 51 2.60 11.85 -18.31
C THR A 51 1.56 12.89 -17.90
N ARG A 52 1.66 13.43 -16.67
CA ARG A 52 0.92 14.63 -16.26
C ARG A 52 1.90 15.65 -15.69
N ASN A 53 1.87 16.88 -16.23
CA ASN A 53 2.73 18.00 -15.82
C ASN A 53 4.24 17.68 -15.84
N GLY A 54 4.72 16.87 -16.80
CA GLY A 54 6.15 16.61 -17.00
C GLY A 54 6.85 15.78 -15.91
N ARG A 55 6.11 15.22 -14.94
CA ARG A 55 6.63 14.25 -13.96
C ARG A 55 6.02 12.88 -14.20
N SER A 56 6.83 11.84 -14.16
CA SER A 56 6.37 10.45 -14.11
C SER A 56 5.65 10.24 -12.78
N GLU A 57 4.31 10.23 -12.81
CA GLU A 57 3.51 9.91 -11.62
C GLU A 57 3.54 8.40 -11.37
N SER A 58 3.48 7.98 -10.11
CA SER A 58 3.58 6.56 -9.74
C SER A 58 2.37 5.79 -10.27
N VAL A 59 2.53 5.16 -11.43
CA VAL A 59 1.55 4.21 -11.95
C VAL A 59 1.44 3.06 -10.95
N ALA A 60 0.22 2.66 -10.59
CA ALA A 60 0.01 1.47 -9.79
C ALA A 60 0.57 0.27 -10.57
N THR A 61 1.77 -0.19 -10.20
CA THR A 61 2.47 -1.31 -10.86
C THR A 61 2.05 -2.66 -10.34
N HIS A 62 1.42 -2.68 -9.16
CA HIS A 62 1.06 -3.89 -8.45
C HIS A 62 -0.35 -3.79 -7.86
N ARG A 63 -1.08 -4.91 -7.93
CA ARG A 63 -2.29 -5.14 -7.17
C ARG A 63 -1.94 -5.99 -5.96
N VAL A 64 -2.12 -5.43 -4.77
CA VAL A 64 -1.98 -6.14 -3.48
C VAL A 64 -3.36 -6.58 -3.01
N GLY A 65 -3.47 -7.84 -2.60
CA GLY A 65 -4.69 -8.42 -2.05
C GLY A 65 -4.46 -8.88 -0.61
N LEU A 66 -5.21 -8.30 0.33
CA LEU A 66 -5.19 -8.66 1.75
C LEU A 66 -6.51 -9.30 2.17
N ARG A 67 -6.53 -9.97 3.32
CA ARG A 67 -7.80 -10.41 3.94
C ARG A 67 -8.30 -9.27 4.83
N TRP A 68 -9.59 -8.96 4.72
CA TRP A 68 -10.24 -8.01 5.62
C TRP A 68 -10.12 -8.44 7.09
N ARG A 69 -9.87 -7.46 7.97
CA ARG A 69 -9.81 -7.58 9.42
C ARG A 69 -10.25 -6.25 10.03
N PRO A 70 -10.93 -6.25 11.19
CA PRO A 70 -11.22 -5.00 11.90
C PRO A 70 -9.91 -4.31 12.33
N GLY A 71 -9.83 -2.99 12.17
CA GLY A 71 -8.66 -2.19 12.55
C GLY A 71 -7.50 -2.22 11.55
N VAL A 72 -7.72 -2.70 10.32
CA VAL A 72 -6.77 -2.71 9.20
C VAL A 72 -7.42 -2.12 7.97
#